data_AF-A0A972HMY0-F1
#
_entry.id   AF-A0A972HMY0-F1
#
_cell.length_a   1.000
_cell.length_b   1.000
_cell.length_c   1.000
_cell.angle_alpha   90.00
_cell.angle_beta   90.00
_cell.angle_gamma   90.00
#
_symmetry.space_group_name_H-M   'P 1'
#
loop_
_entity.id
_entity.type
_entity.pdbx_description
1 polymer ?
#
loop_
_entity_poly.entity_id
_entity_poly.type
_entity_poly.pdbx_seq_one_letter_code
_entity_poly.pdbx_strand_id
1 'polypeptide(L)'
;MTDPRSPDSGSSRSGQVWYASYGSNLLRQRFEHYLTGGTFRGAPQRGQHVGARDSALPTDDRAWRVPHGLRFAGESTRWSGGGVAFLDPAVGSGEAVVRMYRITAAQFSDVAAQENGLRPGDLSVDVDALVANGGQDISDRWYGRGLYLGDV
;
A
#
# COMPACT_ATOMS: atom_id res chain seq x y z
N MET A 1 -9.85 -17.41 45.16
CA MET A 1 -10.74 -18.07 44.18
C MET A 1 -11.39 -16.96 43.37
N THR A 2 -11.10 -16.91 42.06
CA THR A 2 -11.59 -16.00 40.97
C THR A 2 -11.37 -14.49 41.18
N ASP A 3 -10.25 -13.89 40.76
CA ASP A 3 -9.79 -13.46 39.40
C ASP A 3 -10.40 -12.11 38.92
N PRO A 4 -9.60 -11.02 38.80
CA PRO A 4 -10.09 -9.73 38.29
C PRO A 4 -10.22 -9.75 36.77
N ARG A 5 -11.41 -9.39 36.28
CA ARG A 5 -11.69 -9.17 34.85
C ARG A 5 -10.78 -8.08 34.29
N SER A 6 -9.75 -8.51 33.56
CA SER A 6 -9.15 -7.74 32.47
C SER A 6 -10.23 -7.42 31.44
N PRO A 7 -10.44 -6.17 31.03
CA PRO A 7 -11.10 -5.91 29.76
C PRO A 7 -10.08 -6.14 28.65
N ASP A 8 -10.48 -7.01 27.73
CA ASP A 8 -9.79 -7.45 26.52
C ASP A 8 -8.75 -6.46 25.99
N SER A 9 -7.51 -6.94 25.90
CA SER A 9 -6.58 -6.47 24.87
C SER A 9 -7.33 -6.50 23.55
N GLY A 10 -7.70 -5.32 23.04
CA GLY A 10 -8.36 -5.16 21.75
C GLY A 10 -7.61 -6.01 20.75
N SER A 11 -8.25 -7.11 20.34
CA SER A 11 -7.81 -7.90 19.20
C SER A 11 -7.71 -6.91 18.06
N SER A 12 -6.49 -6.50 17.73
CA SER A 12 -6.28 -5.89 16.43
C SER A 12 -6.83 -6.93 15.47
N ARG A 13 -7.83 -6.55 14.66
CA ARG A 13 -8.19 -7.41 13.54
C ARG A 13 -6.88 -7.70 12.85
N SER A 14 -6.51 -8.97 12.79
CA SER A 14 -5.65 -9.53 11.75
C SER A 14 -6.40 -9.41 10.41
N GLY A 15 -6.89 -8.20 10.13
CA GLY A 15 -7.78 -7.85 9.06
C GLY A 15 -6.96 -7.82 7.80
N GLN A 16 -7.32 -8.71 6.89
CA GLN A 16 -6.79 -8.65 5.54
C GLN A 16 -7.36 -7.40 4.86
N VAL A 17 -6.51 -6.78 4.05
CA VAL A 17 -6.88 -5.66 3.18
C VAL A 17 -6.46 -6.00 1.76
N TRP A 18 -7.11 -5.34 0.80
CA TRP A 18 -6.69 -5.35 -0.60
C TRP A 18 -5.87 -4.09 -0.88
N TYR A 19 -4.55 -4.25 -1.05
CA TYR A 19 -3.69 -3.17 -1.52
C TYR A 19 -3.82 -3.03 -3.04
N ALA A 20 -4.30 -1.89 -3.52
CA ALA A 20 -4.48 -1.61 -4.94
C ALA A 20 -3.27 -0.87 -5.53
N SER A 21 -2.56 -1.51 -6.46
CA SER A 21 -1.49 -0.90 -7.24
C SER A 21 -1.99 -0.43 -8.61
N TYR A 22 -1.70 0.81 -8.95
CA TYR A 22 -1.93 1.42 -10.27
C TYR A 22 -0.63 1.76 -11.01
N GLY A 23 0.52 1.62 -10.35
CA GLY A 23 1.83 1.96 -10.89
C GLY A 23 2.71 0.74 -11.11
N SER A 24 4.01 0.89 -10.88
CA SER A 24 4.97 -0.17 -11.14
C SER A 24 4.81 -1.45 -10.32
N ASN A 25 4.09 -1.40 -9.19
CA ASN A 25 3.77 -2.58 -8.41
C ASN A 25 2.68 -3.44 -9.07
N LEU A 26 2.15 -3.06 -10.25
CA LEU A 26 1.37 -3.95 -11.13
C LEU A 26 2.16 -5.23 -11.48
N LEU A 27 3.49 -5.14 -11.52
CA LEU A 27 4.36 -6.30 -11.63
C LEU A 27 4.50 -6.99 -10.26
N ARG A 28 3.88 -8.16 -10.10
CA ARG A 28 3.88 -8.93 -8.84
C ARG A 28 5.28 -9.16 -8.26
N GLN A 29 6.24 -9.56 -9.08
CA GLN A 29 7.62 -9.78 -8.62
C GLN A 29 8.21 -8.52 -7.98
N ARG A 30 7.88 -7.33 -8.49
CA ARG A 30 8.32 -6.07 -7.89
C ARG A 30 7.60 -5.81 -6.57
N PHE A 31 6.28 -6.01 -6.53
CA PHE A 31 5.51 -5.85 -5.29
C PHE A 31 5.99 -6.78 -4.17
N GLU A 32 6.29 -8.04 -4.48
CA GLU A 32 6.75 -9.03 -3.49
C GLU A 32 8.05 -8.63 -2.78
N HIS A 33 8.90 -7.79 -3.39
CA HIS A 33 10.08 -7.25 -2.71
C HIS A 33 9.75 -6.23 -1.61
N TYR A 34 8.60 -5.55 -1.66
CA TYR A 34 8.15 -4.73 -0.52
C TYR A 34 7.81 -5.59 0.71
N LEU A 35 7.49 -6.87 0.50
CA LEU A 35 7.18 -7.83 1.58
C LEU A 35 8.42 -8.62 2.00
N THR A 36 9.13 -9.21 1.03
CA THR A 36 10.24 -10.13 1.28
C THR A 36 11.61 -9.46 1.37
N GLY A 37 11.71 -8.19 0.96
CA GLY A 37 12.97 -7.46 0.87
C GLY A 37 13.80 -7.84 -0.36
N GLY A 38 15.01 -7.28 -0.42
CA GLY A 38 15.98 -7.56 -1.48
C GLY A 38 15.92 -6.60 -2.66
N THR A 39 16.62 -6.94 -3.74
CA THR A 39 16.82 -6.05 -4.88
C THR A 39 16.11 -6.61 -6.11
N PHE A 40 15.21 -5.82 -6.68
CA PHE A 40 14.57 -6.17 -7.94
C PHE A 40 15.58 -6.10 -9.09
N ARG A 41 15.92 -7.26 -9.67
CA ARG A 41 16.94 -7.38 -10.72
C ARG A 41 16.66 -6.54 -11.97
N GLY A 42 15.38 -6.28 -12.29
CA GLY A 42 15.00 -5.47 -13.45
C GLY A 42 15.25 -3.96 -13.28
N ALA A 43 15.65 -3.49 -12.09
CA ALA A 43 15.98 -2.09 -11.85
C ALA A 43 16.91 -1.89 -10.63
N PRO A 44 18.17 -2.36 -10.68
CA PRO A 44 19.08 -2.35 -9.53
C PRO A 44 19.40 -0.94 -9.00
N GLN A 45 19.29 0.08 -9.86
CA GLN A 45 19.44 1.49 -9.50
C GLN A 45 18.37 2.00 -8.50
N ARG A 46 17.27 1.25 -8.32
CA ARG A 46 16.16 1.64 -7.43
C ARG A 46 16.44 1.37 -5.95
N GLY A 47 17.56 0.72 -5.65
CA GLY A 47 17.95 0.37 -4.28
C GLY A 47 17.35 -0.94 -3.80
N GLN A 48 17.70 -1.31 -2.57
CA GLN A 48 17.24 -2.51 -1.90
C GLN A 48 15.93 -2.21 -1.13
N HIS A 49 14.94 -3.08 -1.26
CA HIS A 49 13.76 -3.07 -0.40
C HIS A 49 14.12 -3.70 0.95
N VAL A 50 13.65 -3.08 2.04
CA VAL A 50 13.85 -3.60 3.40
C VAL A 50 13.01 -4.86 3.61
N GLY A 51 11.81 -4.92 3.01
CA GLY A 51 10.82 -5.95 3.29
C GLY A 51 9.95 -5.59 4.47
N ALA A 52 8.75 -6.16 4.53
CA ALA A 52 7.82 -5.96 5.64
C ALA A 52 8.27 -6.77 6.87
N ARG A 53 7.74 -6.41 8.05
CA ARG A 53 8.00 -7.15 9.30
C ARG A 53 7.44 -8.58 9.25
N ASP A 54 6.35 -8.76 8.51
CA ASP A 54 5.81 -10.05 8.08
C ASP A 54 6.06 -10.22 6.57
N SER A 55 6.93 -11.16 6.21
CA SER A 55 7.35 -11.42 4.83
C SER A 55 6.46 -12.38 4.05
N ALA A 56 5.31 -12.80 4.61
CA ALA A 56 4.36 -13.65 3.91
C ALA A 56 3.94 -13.03 2.57
N LEU A 57 3.89 -13.85 1.52
CA LEU A 57 3.45 -13.41 0.19
C LEU A 57 1.94 -13.11 0.17
N PRO A 58 1.45 -12.32 -0.81
CA PRO A 58 0.04 -12.07 -0.95
C PRO A 58 -0.73 -13.36 -1.11
N THR A 59 -1.81 -13.48 -0.35
CA THR A 59 -2.64 -14.71 -0.33
C THR A 59 -3.57 -14.82 -1.54
N ASP A 60 -3.74 -13.73 -2.29
CA ASP A 60 -4.53 -13.65 -3.52
C ASP A 60 -4.14 -12.37 -4.30
N ASP A 61 -4.39 -12.36 -5.60
CA ASP A 61 -4.25 -11.16 -6.45
C ASP A 61 -5.23 -11.14 -7.62
N ARG A 62 -5.80 -9.97 -7.92
CA ARG A 62 -6.79 -9.81 -9.01
C ARG A 62 -6.77 -8.42 -9.63
N ALA A 63 -7.25 -8.30 -10.86
CA ALA A 63 -7.51 -7.00 -11.49
C ALA A 63 -8.83 -6.39 -10.96
N TRP A 64 -8.89 -5.07 -10.85
CA TRP A 64 -10.09 -4.35 -10.43
C TRP A 64 -10.21 -3.01 -11.17
N ARG A 65 -11.43 -2.59 -11.50
CA ARG A 65 -11.70 -1.29 -12.13
C ARG A 65 -12.09 -0.29 -11.07
N VAL A 66 -11.51 0.90 -11.14
CA VAL A 66 -11.79 2.00 -10.20
C VAL A 66 -12.19 3.27 -10.96
N PRO A 67 -13.15 4.06 -10.46
CA PRO A 67 -13.64 5.27 -11.12
C PRO A 67 -12.73 6.47 -10.83
N HIS A 68 -11.43 6.29 -11.01
CA HIS A 68 -10.41 7.30 -10.77
C HIS A 68 -9.48 7.43 -11.97
N GLY A 69 -9.18 8.66 -12.39
CA GLY A 69 -8.26 8.92 -13.49
C GLY A 69 -6.81 8.63 -13.13
N LEU A 70 -6.08 7.94 -14.01
CA LEU A 70 -4.63 7.74 -13.90
C LEU A 70 -3.88 8.82 -14.68
N ARG A 71 -2.86 9.44 -14.07
CA ARG A 71 -2.01 10.45 -14.70
C ARG A 71 -0.54 10.16 -14.45
N PHE A 72 0.33 10.61 -15.35
CA PHE A 72 1.78 10.59 -15.16
C PHE A 72 2.29 12.01 -14.98
N ALA A 73 3.01 12.27 -13.90
CA ALA A 73 3.49 13.61 -13.56
C ALA A 73 4.79 13.58 -12.74
N GLY A 74 5.38 14.75 -12.52
CA GLY A 74 6.64 14.93 -11.80
C GLY A 74 7.86 14.49 -12.60
N GLU A 75 9.03 14.61 -11.98
CA GLU A 75 10.31 14.17 -12.54
C GLU A 75 10.97 13.21 -11.54
N SER A 76 11.14 11.96 -11.95
CA SER A 76 11.75 10.94 -11.11
C SER A 76 13.11 10.52 -11.65
N THR A 77 14.15 10.69 -10.83
CA THR A 77 15.50 10.16 -11.11
C THR A 77 15.50 8.65 -11.31
N ARG A 78 14.63 7.92 -10.57
CA ARG A 78 14.43 6.46 -10.73
C ARG A 78 13.81 6.06 -12.08
N TRP A 79 13.29 7.02 -12.82
CA TRP A 79 12.67 6.83 -14.14
C TRP A 79 13.37 7.69 -15.19
N SER A 80 14.65 8.00 -14.99
CA SER A 80 15.48 8.74 -15.94
C SER A 80 14.88 10.09 -16.34
N GLY A 81 14.30 10.81 -15.38
CA GLY A 81 13.61 12.09 -15.61
C GLY A 81 12.15 11.95 -16.06
N GLY A 82 11.64 10.73 -16.24
CA GLY A 82 10.24 10.47 -16.54
C GLY A 82 9.31 10.69 -15.34
N GLY A 83 8.03 10.92 -15.64
CA GLY A 83 6.97 11.02 -14.64
C GLY A 83 6.60 9.68 -14.01
N VAL A 84 6.01 9.75 -12.81
CA VAL A 84 5.45 8.60 -12.10
C VAL A 84 3.93 8.62 -12.14
N ALA A 85 3.33 7.45 -11.96
CA ALA A 85 1.89 7.29 -11.96
C ALA A 85 1.26 7.86 -10.68
N PHE A 86 0.17 8.62 -10.85
CA PHE A 86 -0.69 9.12 -9.78
C PHE A 86 -2.13 8.78 -10.11
N LEU A 87 -2.89 8.37 -9.09
CA LEU A 87 -4.33 8.20 -9.18
C LEU A 87 -5.02 9.47 -8.67
N ASP A 88 -5.97 10.01 -9.44
CA ASP A 88 -6.77 11.16 -9.03
C ASP A 88 -7.77 10.75 -7.91
N PRO A 89 -7.75 11.39 -6.73
CA PRO A 89 -8.68 11.07 -5.66
C PRO A 89 -10.14 11.39 -5.99
N ALA A 90 -10.44 12.26 -6.96
CA ALA A 90 -11.79 12.59 -7.36
C ALA A 90 -12.46 11.41 -8.08
N VAL A 91 -13.56 10.91 -7.51
CA VAL A 91 -14.41 9.89 -8.14
C VAL A 91 -15.03 10.46 -9.43
N GLY A 92 -14.98 9.68 -10.51
CA GLY A 92 -15.50 10.07 -11.82
C GLY A 92 -14.54 10.91 -12.66
N SER A 93 -13.31 11.16 -12.18
CA SER A 93 -12.26 11.85 -12.94
C SER A 93 -11.71 11.03 -14.11
N GLY A 94 -12.05 9.74 -14.19
CA GLY A 94 -11.69 8.81 -15.24
C GLY A 94 -11.90 7.37 -14.78
N GLU A 95 -11.30 6.43 -15.50
CA GLU A 95 -11.29 5.02 -15.12
C GLU A 95 -9.86 4.47 -15.19
N ALA A 96 -9.51 3.62 -14.23
CA ALA A 96 -8.24 2.90 -14.20
C ALA A 96 -8.44 1.43 -13.86
N VAL A 97 -7.55 0.58 -14.38
CA VAL A 97 -7.42 -0.81 -13.96
C VAL A 97 -6.27 -0.90 -12.98
N VAL A 98 -6.55 -1.39 -11.77
CA VAL A 98 -5.55 -1.65 -10.74
C VAL A 98 -5.33 -3.15 -10.60
N ARG A 99 -4.17 -3.54 -10.07
CA ARG A 99 -3.94 -4.89 -9.56
C ARG A 99 -3.97 -4.84 -8.05
N MET A 100 -4.85 -5.64 -7.46
CA MET A 100 -5.01 -5.74 -6.01
C MET A 100 -4.28 -6.95 -5.48
N TYR A 101 -3.69 -6.82 -4.29
CA TYR A 101 -3.02 -7.89 -3.57
C TYR A 101 -3.60 -8.03 -2.17
N ARG A 102 -3.99 -9.25 -1.77
CA ARG A 102 -4.55 -9.51 -0.43
C ARG A 102 -3.44 -9.76 0.58
N ILE A 103 -3.26 -8.79 1.49
CA ILE A 103 -2.21 -8.75 2.51
C ILE A 103 -2.82 -8.39 3.88
N THR A 104 -2.04 -8.47 4.96
CA THR A 104 -2.50 -8.00 6.27
C THR A 104 -2.45 -6.46 6.37
N ALA A 105 -3.25 -5.87 7.26
CA ALA A 105 -3.18 -4.43 7.57
C ALA A 105 -1.78 -3.98 8.03
N ALA A 106 -1.05 -4.85 8.75
CA ALA A 106 0.32 -4.58 9.18
C ALA A 106 1.28 -4.54 7.98
N GLN A 107 1.17 -5.50 7.05
CA GLN A 107 1.92 -5.48 5.80
C GLN A 107 1.58 -4.26 4.95
N PHE A 108 0.31 -3.85 4.88
CA PHE A 108 -0.09 -2.63 4.19
C PHE A 108 0.59 -1.39 4.76
N SER A 109 0.64 -1.26 6.09
CA SER A 109 1.36 -0.16 6.75
C SER A 109 2.87 -0.18 6.43
N ASP A 110 3.50 -1.36 6.39
CA ASP A 110 4.92 -1.51 6.05
C ASP A 110 5.22 -1.20 4.57
N VAL A 111 4.32 -1.57 3.65
CA VAL A 111 4.39 -1.19 2.23
C VAL A 111 4.25 0.33 2.10
N ALA A 112 3.26 0.92 2.76
CA ALA A 112 3.03 2.36 2.75
C ALA A 112 4.22 3.14 3.31
N ALA A 113 4.84 2.64 4.39
CA ALA A 113 6.07 3.23 4.94
C ALA A 113 7.17 3.30 3.88
N GLN A 114 7.47 2.18 3.22
CA GLN A 114 8.52 2.07 2.22
C GLN A 114 8.25 2.94 0.97
N GLU A 115 6.99 3.01 0.50
CA GLU A 115 6.62 3.90 -0.62
C GLU A 115 6.82 5.38 -0.30
N ASN A 116 6.72 5.73 0.98
CA ASN A 116 6.95 7.08 1.49
C ASN A 116 8.39 7.29 2.00
N GLY A 117 9.31 6.35 1.74
CA GLY A 117 10.73 6.45 2.10
C GLY A 117 11.02 6.28 3.60
N LEU A 118 10.07 5.71 4.35
CA LEU A 118 10.20 5.39 5.77
C LEU A 118 10.57 3.91 5.97
N ARG A 119 10.97 3.52 7.19
CA ARG A 119 11.23 2.10 7.50
C ARG A 119 9.90 1.39 7.81
N PRO A 120 9.80 0.08 7.51
CA PRO A 120 8.73 -0.77 8.04
C PRO A 120 8.57 -0.59 9.55
N GLY A 121 7.35 -0.35 10.02
CA GLY A 121 7.05 -0.02 11.42
C GLY A 121 7.05 1.47 11.79
N ASP A 122 7.62 2.37 10.97
CA ASP A 122 7.62 3.82 11.24
C ASP A 122 6.29 4.51 10.88
N LEU A 123 5.45 3.83 10.09
CA LEU A 123 4.11 4.27 9.73
C LEU A 123 3.09 3.22 10.16
N SER A 124 2.00 3.68 10.77
CA SER A 124 0.83 2.87 11.07
C SER A 124 -0.38 3.50 10.41
N VAL A 125 -0.99 2.80 9.45
CA VAL A 125 -2.23 3.25 8.81
C VAL A 125 -3.41 2.72 9.62
N ASP A 126 -4.28 3.62 10.05
CA ASP A 126 -5.54 3.26 10.70
C ASP A 126 -6.56 2.91 9.62
N VAL A 127 -6.71 1.61 9.36
CA VAL A 127 -7.60 1.09 8.31
C VAL A 127 -9.06 1.43 8.59
N ASP A 128 -9.49 1.39 9.85
CA ASP A 128 -10.88 1.69 10.21
C ASP A 128 -11.18 3.17 9.98
N ALA A 129 -10.25 4.07 10.34
CA ALA A 129 -10.37 5.50 10.02
C ALA A 129 -10.32 5.79 8.52
N LEU A 130 -9.45 5.09 7.77
CA LEU A 130 -9.36 5.20 6.31
C LEU A 130 -10.69 4.84 5.63
N VAL A 131 -11.31 3.74 6.07
CA VAL A 131 -12.62 3.31 5.56
C VAL A 131 -13.71 4.30 5.95
N ALA A 132 -13.78 4.69 7.22
CA ALA A 132 -14.82 5.60 7.73
C ALA A 132 -14.82 6.97 7.04
N ASN A 133 -13.63 7.48 6.68
CA ASN A 133 -13.47 8.79 6.06
C ASN A 133 -13.38 8.74 4.53
N GLY A 134 -13.35 7.54 3.92
CA GLY A 134 -13.10 7.35 2.48
C GLY A 134 -11.66 7.62 2.03
N GLY A 135 -10.80 8.10 2.93
CA GLY A 135 -9.43 8.50 2.66
C GLY A 135 -8.72 8.99 3.92
N GLN A 136 -7.39 9.00 3.89
CA GLN A 136 -6.56 9.47 4.99
C GLN A 136 -5.24 10.01 4.46
N ASP A 137 -4.78 11.14 4.98
CA ASP A 137 -3.39 11.55 4.79
C ASP A 137 -2.49 10.76 5.76
N ILE A 138 -1.63 9.92 5.20
CA ILE A 138 -0.73 8.98 5.88
C ILE A 138 0.74 9.44 5.87
N SER A 139 1.10 10.40 5.00
CA SER A 139 2.43 11.02 4.97
C SER A 139 2.40 12.38 4.27
N ASP A 140 3.48 13.15 4.34
CA ASP A 140 3.69 14.40 3.60
C ASP A 140 4.37 14.21 2.22
N ARG A 141 4.55 12.95 1.79
CA ARG A 141 5.24 12.59 0.53
C ARG A 141 4.24 12.37 -0.63
N TRP A 142 4.78 12.07 -1.81
CA TRP A 142 4.00 11.89 -3.04
C TRP A 142 2.90 10.82 -2.95
N TYR A 143 3.10 9.78 -2.15
CA TYR A 143 2.10 8.73 -1.88
C TYR A 143 1.54 8.83 -0.45
N GLY A 144 1.45 10.05 0.06
CA GLY A 144 1.03 10.38 1.40
C GLY A 144 -0.48 10.37 1.61
N ARG A 145 -1.29 10.02 0.60
CA ARG A 145 -2.75 9.91 0.73
C ARG A 145 -3.21 8.48 0.45
N GLY A 146 -3.81 7.85 1.45
CA GLY A 146 -4.59 6.63 1.31
C GLY A 146 -6.01 6.93 0.84
N LEU A 147 -6.57 6.06 0.01
CA LEU A 147 -7.95 6.12 -0.46
C LEU A 147 -8.62 4.78 -0.19
N TYR A 148 -9.86 4.82 0.27
CA TYR A 148 -10.72 3.65 0.33
C TYR A 148 -11.47 3.50 -0.99
N LEU A 149 -11.36 2.32 -1.62
CA LEU A 149 -11.88 2.05 -2.96
C LEU A 149 -13.13 1.14 -2.96
N GLY A 150 -13.70 0.85 -1.79
CA GLY A 150 -14.83 -0.05 -1.60
C GLY A 150 -14.45 -1.45 -1.11
N ASP A 151 -15.48 -2.28 -0.87
CA ASP A 151 -15.36 -3.68 -0.47
C ASP A 151 -15.40 -4.63 -1.68
N VAL A 152 -14.82 -5.83 -1.54
CA VAL A 152 -14.61 -6.81 -2.64
C VAL A 152 -14.87 -8.26 -2.27
#